data_AF-A0A2H0BTL6-F1
#
_entry.id   AF-A0A2H0BTL6-F1
#
_cell.length_a   1.000
_cell.length_b   1.000
_cell.length_c   1.000
_cell.angle_alpha   90.00
_cell.angle_beta   90.00
_cell.angle_gamma   90.00
#
_symmetry.space_group_name_H-M   'P 1'
#
loop_
_entity.id
_entity.type
_entity.pdbx_description
1 polymer ?
#
loop_
_entity_poly.entity_id
_entity_poly.type
_entity_poly.pdbx_seq_one_letter_code
_entity_poly.pdbx_strand_id
1 'polypeptide(L)' 'MHSNHVYNLMNQLTIEHKSLWRIKKHYLEDAGDCADCRAFWEKMEKDKEEHIKDLTELIKSHLS' A
#
# COMPACT_ATOMS: atom_id res chain seq x y z
N MET A 1 -6.86 19.59 17.56
CA MET A 1 -7.26 18.17 17.67
C MET A 1 -7.02 17.57 16.30
N HIS A 2 -6.07 16.65 16.12
CA HIS A 2 -5.89 15.98 14.82
C HIS A 2 -7.26 15.42 14.43
N SER A 3 -7.81 15.88 13.29
CA SER A 3 -9.11 15.40 12.86
C SER A 3 -9.00 13.89 12.69
N ASN A 4 -10.05 13.16 13.10
CA ASN A 4 -10.14 11.71 12.92
C ASN A 4 -9.79 11.32 11.46
N HIS A 5 -10.10 12.21 10.51
CA HIS A 5 -9.73 12.10 9.11
C HIS A 5 -8.21 11.99 8.85
N VAL A 6 -7.37 12.91 9.33
CA VAL A 6 -5.91 12.85 9.09
C VAL A 6 -5.28 11.64 9.75
N TYR A 7 -5.76 11.28 10.95
CA TYR A 7 -5.34 10.04 11.61
C TYR A 7 -5.66 8.80 10.77
N ASN A 8 -6.88 8.73 10.20
CA ASN A 8 -7.29 7.62 9.34
C ASN A 8 -6.41 7.52 8.08
N LEU A 9 -6.04 8.65 7.47
CA LEU A 9 -5.12 8.66 6.33
C LEU A 9 -3.74 8.12 6.70
N MET A 10 -3.18 8.56 7.84
CA MET A 10 -1.88 8.06 8.33
C MET A 10 -1.91 6.57 8.68
N ASN A 11 -3.01 6.12 9.29
CA ASN A 11 -3.22 4.72 9.58
C ASN A 11 -3.30 3.89 8.28
N GLN A 12 -4.06 4.36 7.28
CA GLN A 12 -4.14 3.69 5.99
C GLN A 12 -2.78 3.62 5.29
N LEU A 13 -2.02 4.71 5.28
CA LEU A 13 -0.66 4.75 4.73
C LEU A 13 0.24 3.68 5.37
N THR A 14 0.15 3.53 6.69
CA THR A 14 0.89 2.49 7.43
C THR A 14 0.48 1.08 7.01
N ILE A 15 -0.82 0.83 6.82
CA ILE A 15 -1.34 -0.46 6.36
C ILE A 15 -0.85 -0.78 4.94
N GLU A 16 -0.87 0.20 4.03
CA GLU A 16 -0.40 -0.02 2.66
C GLU A 16 1.09 -0.34 2.62
N HIS A 17 1.93 0.38 3.35
CA HIS A 17 3.36 0.05 3.45
C HIS A 17 3.60 -1.37 3.97
N LYS A 18 2.89 -1.79 5.02
CA LYS A 18 2.99 -3.16 5.56
C LYS A 18 2.51 -4.20 4.54
N SER A 19 1.44 -3.90 3.81
CA SER A 19 0.93 -4.81 2.78
C SER A 19 1.88 -4.93 1.59
N LEU A 20 2.42 -3.82 1.11
CA LEU A 20 3.39 -3.78 0.02
C LEU A 20 4.65 -4.58 0.38
N TRP A 21 5.16 -4.41 1.60
CA TRP A 21 6.30 -5.18 2.08
C TRP A 21 6.03 -6.69 2.06
N ARG A 22 4.87 -7.13 2.54
CA ARG A 22 4.50 -8.56 2.54
C ARG A 22 4.39 -9.13 1.13
N ILE A 23 3.84 -8.37 0.18
CA ILE A 23 3.76 -8.78 -1.23
C ILE A 23 5.17 -8.98 -1.80
N LYS A 24 6.04 -7.97 -1.64
CA LYS A 24 7.41 -7.98 -2.14
C LYS A 24 8.30 -9.04 -1.49
N LYS A 25 8.05 -9.40 -0.23
CA LYS A 25 8.91 -10.29 0.55
C LYS A 25 8.42 -11.73 0.67
N HIS A 26 7.12 -11.96 0.52
CA HIS A 26 6.54 -13.27 0.76
C HIS A 26 5.59 -13.67 -0.37
N TYR A 27 4.57 -12.88 -0.68
CA TYR A 27 3.46 -13.39 -1.51
C TYR A 27 3.85 -13.68 -2.96
N LEU A 28 4.78 -12.91 -3.54
CA LEU A 28 5.32 -13.20 -4.87
C LEU A 28 6.15 -14.49 -4.91
N GLU A 29 6.84 -14.82 -3.82
CA GLU A 29 7.59 -16.06 -3.67
C GLU A 29 6.64 -17.24 -3.42
N ASP A 30 5.71 -17.08 -2.48
CA ASP A 30 4.70 -18.07 -2.10
C ASP A 30 3.76 -18.44 -3.26
N ALA A 31 3.59 -17.55 -4.23
CA ALA A 31 2.82 -17.82 -5.46
C ALA A 31 3.46 -18.90 -6.35
N GLY A 32 4.75 -19.21 -6.16
CA GLY A 32 5.45 -20.25 -6.90
C GLY A 32 5.30 -20.11 -8.41
N ASP A 33 4.83 -21.18 -9.05
CA ASP A 33 4.63 -21.27 -10.50
C ASP A 33 3.20 -20.91 -10.95
N CYS A 34 2.33 -20.46 -10.04
CA CYS A 34 0.98 -20.01 -10.41
C CYS A 34 1.05 -18.66 -11.15
N ALA A 35 1.05 -18.71 -12.48
CA ALA A 35 1.15 -17.52 -13.34
C ALA A 35 0.07 -16.46 -13.02
N ASP A 36 -1.19 -16.88 -12.85
CA ASP A 36 -2.30 -15.98 -12.53
C ASP A 36 -2.12 -15.33 -11.14
N CYS A 37 -1.64 -16.10 -10.17
CA CYS A 37 -1.38 -15.60 -8.82
C CYS A 37 -0.25 -14.56 -8.82
N ARG A 38 0.85 -14.83 -9.55
CA ARG A 38 1.96 -13.89 -9.69
C ARG A 38 1.50 -12.60 -10.36
N ALA A 39 0.79 -12.71 -11.48
CA ALA A 39 0.27 -11.54 -12.20
C ALA A 39 -0.67 -10.70 -11.31
N PHE A 40 -1.49 -11.35 -10.48
CA PHE A 40 -2.33 -10.66 -9.50
C PHE A 40 -1.50 -9.91 -8.45
N TRP A 41 -0.48 -10.55 -7.86
CA TRP A 41 0.37 -9.91 -6.86
C TRP A 41 1.23 -8.79 -7.43
N GLU A 42 1.75 -8.95 -8.65
CA GLU A 42 2.48 -7.89 -9.37
C GLU A 42 1.58 -6.68 -9.66
N LYS A 43 0.32 -6.91 -10.04
CA LYS A 43 -0.65 -5.83 -10.17
C LYS A 43 -0.91 -5.16 -8.83
N MET A 44 -1.17 -5.95 -7.78
CA MET A 44 -1.45 -5.42 -6.44
C MET A 44 -0.25 -4.67 -5.85
N GLU A 45 0.98 -5.05 -6.17
CA GLU A 45 2.18 -4.30 -5.82
C GLU A 45 2.14 -2.88 -6.40
N LYS A 46 1.89 -2.75 -7.71
CA LYS A 46 1.81 -1.46 -8.40
C LYS A 46 0.68 -0.59 -7.85
N ASP A 47 -0.52 -1.16 -7.71
CA ASP A 47 -1.68 -0.46 -7.15
C ASP A 47 -1.35 0.13 -5.76
N LYS A 48 -0.58 -0.59 -4.94
CA LYS A 48 -0.18 -0.14 -3.60
C LYS A 48 0.87 0.95 -3.62
N GLU A 49 1.81 0.91 -4.56
CA GLU A 49 2.78 2.00 -4.74
C GLU A 49 2.06 3.31 -5.11
N GLU A 50 1.05 3.22 -5.98
CA GLU A 50 0.18 4.35 -6.34
C GLU A 50 -0.61 4.85 -5.12
N HIS A 51 -1.26 3.96 -4.38
CA HIS A 51 -1.99 4.37 -3.16
C HIS A 51 -1.08 5.03 -2.11
N ILE A 52 0.13 4.53 -1.91
CA ILE A 52 1.10 5.13 -0.98
C ILE A 52 1.45 6.55 -1.41
N LYS A 53 1.67 6.76 -2.72
CA LYS A 53 1.95 8.09 -3.27
C LYS A 53 0.78 9.03 -3.02
N ASP A 54 -0.43 8.63 -3.39
CA ASP A 54 -1.64 9.45 -3.27
C ASP A 54 -1.95 9.79 -1.80
N LEU A 55 -1.86 8.81 -0.90
CA LEU A 55 -2.03 9.02 0.53
C LEU A 55 -0.99 10.00 1.08
N THR A 56 0.27 9.86 0.66
CA THR A 56 1.36 10.74 1.09
C THR A 56 1.11 12.19 0.64
N GLU A 57 0.70 12.38 -0.62
CA GLU A 57 0.37 13.70 -1.17
C GLU A 57 -0.83 14.33 -0.45
N LEU A 58 -1.88 13.55 -0.21
CA LEU A 58 -3.08 14.01 0.50
C LEU A 58 -2.77 14.40 1.95
N ILE A 59 -2.01 13.57 2.67
CA ILE A 59 -1.57 13.88 4.04
C ILE A 59 -0.78 15.20 4.07
N LYS A 60 0.15 15.42 3.13
CA LYS A 60 0.92 16.66 3.06
C LYS A 60 0.02 17.89 2.90
N SER A 61 -1.04 17.79 2.10
CA SER A 61 -2.01 18.90 1.94
C SER A 61 -2.80 19.24 3.21
N HIS A 62 -2.89 18.31 4.17
CA HIS A 62 -3.53 18.55 5.48
C HIS A 62 -2.57 19.02 6.57
N LEU A 63 -1.26 18.92 6.34
CA LEU A 63 -0.20 19.35 7.27
C LEU A 63 0.47 20.67 6.86
N SER A 64 0.12 21.20 5.69
CA SER A 64 0.62 22.48 5.15
C SER A 64 -0.21 23.67 5.62
#